data_AF-A0A2N4XEL5-F1
#
_entry.id   AF-A0A2N4XEL5-F1
#
_cell.length_a   1.000
_cell.length_b   1.000
_cell.length_c   1.000
_cell.angle_alpha   90.00
_cell.angle_beta   90.00
_cell.angle_gamma   90.00
#
_symmetry.space_group_name_H-M   'P 1'
#
loop_
_entity.id
_entity.type
_entity.pdbx_description
1 polymer ?
#
loop_
_entity_poly.entity_id
_entity_poly.type
_entity_poly.pdbx_seq_one_letter_code
_entity_poly.pdbx_strand_id
1 'polypeptide(L)'
;MNIGTQPVTNHYRDKALFLLTDQKTFSTVEAMAFVLKNRKLANIFSNKTAGAGNISGQYMLADSYLITIPVGVIISPVTKTGWEKIGANPDV
;
A
#
# COMPACT_ATOMS: atom_id res chain seq x y z
N MET A 1 -18.16 -2.88 -26.30
CA MET A 1 -16.98 -3.77 -26.34
C MET A 1 -17.07 -4.67 -25.11
N ASN A 2 -17.45 -5.93 -25.29
CA ASN A 2 -17.65 -6.88 -24.19
C ASN A 2 -16.35 -7.64 -23.97
N ILE A 3 -15.55 -7.24 -22.98
CA ILE A 3 -14.33 -7.97 -22.60
C ILE A 3 -14.77 -9.19 -21.79
N GLY A 4 -14.99 -10.31 -22.48
CA GLY A 4 -15.33 -11.58 -21.85
C GLY A 4 -14.22 -12.03 -20.91
N THR A 5 -14.38 -11.78 -19.61
CA THR A 5 -13.55 -12.39 -18.58
C THR A 5 -14.18 -13.73 -18.23
N GLN A 6 -13.62 -14.82 -18.76
CA GLN A 6 -13.88 -16.15 -18.20
C GLN A 6 -13.49 -16.11 -16.71
N PRO A 7 -14.29 -16.70 -15.80
CA PRO A 7 -13.91 -16.78 -14.40
C PRO A 7 -12.61 -17.58 -14.32
N VAL A 8 -11.52 -16.89 -14.01
CA VAL A 8 -10.23 -17.53 -13.74
C VAL A 8 -10.48 -18.49 -12.59
N THR A 9 -10.21 -19.78 -12.78
CA THR A 9 -10.28 -20.76 -11.69
C THR A 9 -9.41 -20.25 -10.54
N ASN A 10 -10.04 -19.99 -9.39
CA ASN A 10 -9.39 -19.24 -8.33
C ASN A 10 -8.55 -20.17 -7.45
N HIS A 11 -7.37 -20.53 -7.95
CA HIS A 11 -6.45 -21.47 -7.28
C HIS A 11 -5.88 -20.97 -5.95
N TYR A 12 -6.04 -19.67 -5.65
CA TYR A 12 -5.36 -19.00 -4.54
C TYR A 12 -6.30 -18.35 -3.52
N ARG A 13 -7.62 -18.33 -3.75
CA ARG A 13 -8.58 -17.63 -2.87
C ARG A 13 -8.50 -18.06 -1.41
N ASP A 14 -8.32 -19.36 -1.21
CA ASP A 14 -8.41 -20.01 0.10
C ASP A 14 -7.02 -20.37 0.65
N LYS A 15 -5.96 -19.91 -0.02
CA LYS A 15 -4.58 -20.10 0.45
C LYS A 15 -4.24 -18.97 1.41
N ALA A 16 -3.62 -19.33 2.52
CA ALA A 16 -3.09 -18.34 3.45
C ALA A 16 -1.96 -17.54 2.77
N LEU A 17 -2.03 -16.22 2.89
CA LEU A 17 -1.03 -15.30 2.39
C LEU A 17 -0.33 -14.62 3.56
N PHE A 18 1.00 -14.66 3.54
CA PHE A 18 1.86 -14.07 4.56
C PHE A 18 2.80 -13.06 3.90
N LEU A 19 2.87 -11.85 4.45
CA LEU A 19 3.85 -10.84 4.07
C LEU A 19 4.84 -10.65 5.21
N LEU A 20 6.12 -10.82 4.93
CA LEU A 20 7.21 -10.52 5.85
C LEU A 20 7.65 -9.08 5.60
N THR A 21 7.64 -8.26 6.65
CA THR A 21 8.02 -6.85 6.56
C THR A 21 9.02 -6.45 7.64
N ASP A 22 9.80 -5.42 7.35
CA ASP A 22 10.72 -4.80 8.30
C ASP A 22 10.75 -3.27 8.16
N GLN A 23 11.57 -2.61 8.98
CA GLN A 23 11.75 -1.16 8.93
C GLN A 23 12.35 -0.65 7.61
N LYS A 24 12.89 -1.55 6.77
CA LYS A 24 13.39 -1.22 5.43
C LYS A 24 12.31 -1.41 4.37
N THR A 25 11.17 -2.01 4.70
CA THR A 25 10.03 -2.11 3.79
C THR A 25 9.44 -0.72 3.61
N PHE A 26 9.50 -0.21 2.37
CA PHE A 26 9.15 1.18 2.08
C PHE A 26 8.33 1.34 0.77
N SER A 27 7.60 2.44 0.65
CA SER A 27 6.89 2.86 -0.58
C SER A 27 5.76 1.87 -1.00
N THR A 28 5.67 1.50 -2.27
CA THR A 28 4.56 0.69 -2.83
C THR A 28 4.32 -0.61 -2.08
N VAL A 29 5.37 -1.23 -1.52
CA VAL A 29 5.25 -2.47 -0.75
C VAL A 29 4.48 -2.24 0.56
N GLU A 30 4.63 -1.07 1.19
CA GLU A 30 3.84 -0.71 2.38
C GLU A 30 2.37 -0.52 2.04
N ALA A 31 2.07 0.10 0.90
CA ALA A 31 0.70 0.25 0.42
C ALA A 31 0.05 -1.11 0.16
N MET A 32 0.78 -2.06 -0.43
CA MET A 32 0.32 -3.44 -0.61
C MET A 32 0.04 -4.12 0.74
N ALA A 33 0.97 -4.06 1.70
CA ALA A 33 0.79 -4.64 3.03
C ALA A 33 -0.42 -4.02 3.75
N PHE A 34 -0.54 -2.69 3.73
CA PHE A 34 -1.66 -1.96 4.32
C PHE A 34 -3.01 -2.37 3.71
N VAL A 35 -3.11 -2.44 2.38
CA VAL A 35 -4.36 -2.82 1.69
C VAL A 35 -4.73 -4.27 1.98
N LEU A 36 -3.79 -5.21 1.85
CA LEU A 36 -4.04 -6.63 2.07
C LEU A 36 -4.47 -6.92 3.51
N LYS A 37 -3.81 -6.29 4.50
CA LYS A 37 -4.19 -6.36 5.91
C LYS A 37 -5.61 -5.84 6.15
N ASN A 38 -5.92 -4.63 5.69
CA ASN A 38 -7.24 -4.02 5.89
C ASN A 38 -8.37 -4.80 5.19
N ARG A 39 -8.06 -5.52 4.12
CA ARG A 39 -9.00 -6.39 3.42
C ARG A 39 -9.09 -7.81 3.99
N LYS A 40 -8.29 -8.13 5.02
CA LYS A 40 -8.16 -9.47 5.62
C LYS A 40 -7.76 -10.54 4.60
N LEU A 41 -6.89 -10.16 3.66
CA LEU A 41 -6.39 -11.04 2.60
C LEU A 41 -4.99 -11.59 2.89
N ALA A 42 -4.24 -10.96 3.80
CA ALA A 42 -2.92 -11.41 4.22
C ALA A 42 -2.71 -11.14 5.71
N ASN A 43 -1.86 -11.96 6.33
CA ASN A 43 -1.28 -11.68 7.64
C ASN A 43 0.11 -11.06 7.44
N ILE A 44 0.36 -9.94 8.11
CA ILE A 44 1.65 -9.24 8.10
C ILE A 44 2.47 -9.71 9.29
N PHE A 45 3.69 -10.20 9.05
CA PHE A 45 4.58 -10.74 10.06
C PHE A 45 5.84 -9.91 10.22
N SER A 46 6.40 -9.94 11.43
CA SER A 46 7.68 -9.33 11.83
C SER A 46 7.53 -7.88 12.30
N ASN A 47 8.04 -6.90 11.54
CA ASN A 47 8.17 -5.54 12.05
C ASN A 47 7.36 -4.54 11.23
N LYS A 48 7.02 -3.43 11.89
CA LYS A 48 6.36 -2.28 11.27
C LYS A 48 7.22 -1.72 10.14
N THR A 49 6.56 -1.32 9.04
CA THR A 49 7.21 -0.71 7.88
C THR A 49 7.64 0.74 8.14
N ALA A 50 8.37 1.34 7.19
CA ALA A 50 9.03 2.64 7.35
C ALA A 50 8.07 3.86 7.47
N GLY A 51 6.87 3.79 6.91
CA GLY A 51 5.91 4.90 6.83
C GLY A 51 6.15 5.85 5.65
N ALA A 52 6.84 5.44 4.58
CA ALA A 52 7.13 6.25 3.40
C ALA A 52 5.93 6.43 2.44
N GLY A 53 4.75 6.78 2.99
CA GLY A 53 3.49 6.98 2.26
C GLY A 53 3.43 8.29 1.50
N ASN A 54 4.38 8.52 0.62
CA ASN A 54 4.55 9.80 -0.06
C ASN A 54 3.94 9.77 -1.47
N ILE A 55 2.63 9.95 -1.58
CA ILE A 55 1.98 10.17 -2.89
C ILE A 55 2.10 11.64 -3.23
N SER A 56 3.20 11.98 -3.91
CA SER A 56 3.51 13.34 -4.33
C SER A 56 3.71 13.45 -5.83
N GLY A 57 3.43 14.65 -6.34
CA GLY A 57 3.77 15.08 -7.69
C GLY A 57 4.91 16.10 -7.63
N GLN A 58 5.75 16.08 -8.65
CA GLN A 58 6.78 17.08 -8.85
C GLN A 58 6.31 18.11 -9.88
N TYR A 59 6.44 19.39 -9.56
CA TYR A 59 5.99 20.50 -10.39
C TYR A 59 7.15 21.47 -10.59
N MET A 60 7.38 21.88 -11.83
CA MET A 60 8.39 22.89 -12.12
C MET A 60 7.85 24.28 -11.74
N LEU A 61 8.66 25.04 -11.00
CA LEU A 61 8.46 26.47 -10.73
C LEU A 61 9.47 27.26 -11.56
N ALA A 62 8.98 28.01 -12.55
CA ALA A 62 9.81 28.66 -13.56
C ALA A 62 10.77 27.64 -14.23
N ASP A 63 11.96 28.05 -14.65
CA ASP A 63 12.88 27.19 -15.41
C ASP A 63 13.94 26.47 -14.54
N SER A 64 13.96 26.74 -13.23
CA SER A 64 15.11 26.36 -12.38
C SER A 64 14.76 25.73 -11.02
N TYR A 65 13.49 25.62 -10.65
CA TYR A 65 13.09 25.10 -9.34
C TYR A 65 12.06 23.98 -9.47
N LEU A 66 12.21 22.93 -8.66
CA LEU A 66 11.26 21.83 -8.57
C LEU A 66 10.59 21.85 -7.19
N ILE A 67 9.27 21.87 -7.16
CA ILE A 67 8.50 21.69 -5.93
C ILE A 67 7.88 20.28 -5.91
N THR A 68 7.99 19.59 -4.79
CA THR A 68 7.29 18.32 -4.54
C THR A 68 6.07 18.61 -3.68
N ILE A 69 4.87 18.34 -4.21
CA ILE A 69 3.59 18.62 -3.56
C ILE A 69 2.91 17.28 -3.26
N PRO A 70 2.39 17.04 -2.05
CA PRO A 70 1.50 15.90 -1.80
C PRO A 70 0.24 16.02 -2.65
N VAL A 71 -0.05 15.01 -3.47
CA VAL A 71 -1.20 15.02 -4.41
C VAL A 71 -2.26 14.00 -4.06
N GLY A 72 -2.00 13.14 -3.06
CA GLY A 72 -2.95 12.12 -2.67
C GLY A 72 -2.62 11.50 -1.33
N VAL A 73 -3.60 10.75 -0.83
CA VAL A 73 -3.47 9.94 0.38
C VAL A 73 -4.24 8.64 0.17
N ILE A 74 -3.71 7.53 0.70
CA ILE A 74 -4.44 6.26 0.76
C ILE A 74 -5.06 6.14 2.14
N ILE A 75 -6.40 6.15 2.18
CA ILE A 75 -7.17 5.92 3.40
C ILE A 75 -7.96 4.62 3.27
N SER A 76 -7.86 3.76 4.27
CA SER A 76 -8.69 2.57 4.36
C SER A 76 -10.14 2.97 4.65
N PRO A 77 -11.11 2.51 3.85
CA PRO A 77 -12.52 2.78 4.15
C PRO A 77 -13.00 2.03 5.39
N VAL A 78 -12.26 1.02 5.85
CA VAL A 78 -12.57 0.20 7.03
C VAL A 78 -12.11 0.89 8.31
N THR A 79 -10.83 1.27 8.38
CA THR A 79 -10.24 1.87 9.59
C THR A 79 -10.32 3.39 9.63
N LYS A 80 -10.65 4.04 8.50
CA LYS A 80 -10.61 5.50 8.32
C LYS A 80 -9.24 6.13 8.57
N THR A 81 -8.18 5.32 8.48
CA THR A 81 -6.78 5.74 8.65
C THR A 81 -5.96 5.45 7.40
N GLY A 82 -4.79 6.08 7.29
CA GLY A 82 -3.75 5.75 6.31
C GLY A 82 -2.55 5.07 6.97
N TRP A 83 -1.47 4.89 6.22
CA TRP A 83 -0.21 4.31 6.71
C TRP A 83 0.98 5.29 6.66
N GLU A 84 0.83 6.43 5.98
CA GLU A 84 1.87 7.45 5.89
C GLU A 84 2.38 7.89 7.27
N LYS A 85 3.70 8.06 7.42
CA LYS A 85 4.45 8.40 8.64
C LYS A 85 4.37 7.40 9.79
N ILE A 86 3.40 6.49 9.77
CA ILE A 86 3.22 5.49 10.82
C ILE A 86 3.68 4.09 10.40
N GLY A 87 3.63 3.76 9.12
CA GLY A 87 3.88 2.42 8.58
C GLY A 87 2.68 1.49 8.67
N ALA A 88 2.72 0.39 7.94
CA ALA A 88 1.84 -0.75 8.11
C ALA A 88 2.29 -1.56 9.33
N ASN A 89 1.39 -1.73 10.31
CA ASN A 89 1.66 -2.52 11.51
C ASN A 89 1.58 -4.02 11.22
N PRO A 90 2.45 -4.84 11.83
CA PRO A 90 2.33 -6.30 11.77
C PRO A 90 1.05 -6.76 12.48
N ASP A 91 0.55 -7.94 12.11
CA ASP A 91 -0.48 -8.69 12.82
C ASP A 91 0.12 -9.57 13.92
N VAL A 92 1.35 -10.06 13.68
CA VAL A 92 2.12 -10.92 14.58
C VAL A 92 3.54 -10.40 14.72
#